data_AF-A0A395MMY8-F1
#
_entry.id   AF-A0A395MMY8-F1
#
_cell.length_a   1.000
_cell.length_b   1.000
_cell.length_c   1.000
_cell.angle_alpha   90.00
_cell.angle_beta   90.00
_cell.angle_gamma   90.00
#
_symmetry.space_group_name_H-M   'P 1'
#
loop_
_entity.id
_entity.type
_entity.pdbx_description
1 polymer ?
#
loop_
_entity_poly.entity_id
_entity_poly.type
_entity_poly.pdbx_seq_one_letter_code
_entity_poly.pdbx_strand_id
1 'polypeptide(L)'
;MFKKVVKNSKTPFTNYLSYLDKEPPNERLVIGTTSELPPTPQSFSENHEFVKILNEVVSEYGHEDEDLINQARAFASPGGFNLGSGGVFFSQKRPDRGRSRKQGAGGGAGGDGAGGASAQGGAGGGGRGGYVHLSDRRNPPDFGRIAWPEDILGSVEVDDAGTIIGKVQPSGTYRILTNEGILGLGPFLQRKLVERLKQEEAKQK
;
A
#
# COMPACT_ATOMS: atom_id res chain seq x y z
N MET A 1 12.82 5.86 -8.05
CA MET A 1 13.17 5.86 -9.49
C MET A 1 14.06 4.67 -9.80
N PHE A 2 13.66 3.86 -10.78
CA PHE A 2 14.43 2.73 -11.31
C PHE A 2 15.75 3.21 -11.92
N LYS A 3 16.86 2.49 -11.67
CA LYS A 3 18.20 3.00 -11.99
C LYS A 3 18.70 2.64 -13.38
N LYS A 4 18.49 1.42 -13.89
CA LYS A 4 19.16 1.00 -15.13
C LYS A 4 18.50 -0.17 -15.88
N VAL A 5 18.17 0.07 -17.16
CA VAL A 5 17.84 -0.98 -18.12
C VAL A 5 19.14 -1.49 -18.75
N VAL A 6 19.41 -2.79 -18.67
CA VAL A 6 20.61 -3.41 -19.26
C VAL A 6 20.18 -4.41 -20.32
N LYS A 7 20.82 -4.40 -21.50
CA LYS A 7 20.53 -5.41 -22.54
C LYS A 7 20.87 -6.80 -22.04
N ASN A 8 20.00 -7.77 -22.30
CA ASN A 8 20.31 -9.16 -21.98
C ASN A 8 21.37 -9.68 -22.95
N SER A 9 22.50 -10.15 -22.42
CA SER A 9 23.61 -10.70 -23.20
C SER A 9 23.32 -12.10 -23.74
N LYS A 10 22.37 -12.82 -23.13
CA LYS A 10 21.95 -14.18 -23.54
C LYS A 10 20.84 -14.16 -24.58
N THR A 11 19.94 -13.17 -24.53
CA THR A 11 18.84 -13.04 -25.50
C THR A 11 18.72 -11.61 -26.02
N PRO A 12 18.82 -11.39 -27.34
CA PRO A 12 18.90 -10.04 -27.91
C PRO A 12 17.60 -9.23 -27.79
N PHE A 13 16.47 -9.89 -27.50
CA PHE A 13 15.14 -9.29 -27.46
C PHE A 13 14.63 -9.00 -26.04
N THR A 14 15.44 -9.24 -25.01
CA THR A 14 15.03 -8.93 -23.63
C THR A 14 16.01 -7.99 -22.95
N ASN A 15 15.50 -7.26 -21.97
CA ASN A 15 16.27 -6.32 -21.17
C ASN A 15 16.11 -6.68 -19.69
N TYR A 16 17.22 -6.60 -18.94
CA TYR A 16 17.24 -6.72 -17.50
C TYR A 16 16.89 -5.40 -16.84
N LEU A 17 16.04 -5.48 -15.82
CA LEU A 17 15.70 -4.37 -14.96
C LEU A 17 16.48 -4.50 -13.64
N SER A 18 17.38 -3.56 -13.33
CA SER A 18 18.25 -3.63 -12.15
C SER A 18 18.26 -2.34 -11.32
N TYR A 19 18.42 -2.50 -10.00
CA TYR A 19 18.79 -1.41 -9.08
C TYR A 19 20.31 -1.24 -8.92
N LEU A 20 21.10 -2.25 -9.29
CA LEU A 20 22.55 -2.24 -9.17
C LEU A 20 23.19 -1.79 -10.49
N ASP A 21 24.27 -1.03 -10.38
CA ASP A 21 24.94 -0.38 -11.52
C ASP A 21 26.04 -1.25 -12.18
N LYS A 22 26.26 -2.47 -11.69
CA LYS A 22 27.34 -3.37 -12.11
C LYS A 22 27.11 -3.96 -13.50
N GLU A 23 28.18 -4.04 -14.30
CA GLU A 23 28.22 -4.74 -15.59
C GLU A 23 29.24 -5.88 -15.54
N PRO A 24 28.87 -7.12 -15.93
CA PRO A 24 27.52 -7.58 -16.25
C PRO A 24 26.60 -7.65 -15.02
N PRO A 25 25.29 -7.44 -15.19
CA PRO A 25 24.33 -7.52 -14.10
C PRO A 25 24.20 -8.96 -13.59
N ASN A 26 24.01 -9.12 -12.28
CA ASN A 26 23.76 -10.43 -11.68
C ASN A 26 22.30 -10.84 -11.89
N GLU A 27 22.06 -11.85 -12.73
CA GLU A 27 20.72 -12.36 -13.08
C GLU A 27 19.87 -12.78 -11.88
N ARG A 28 20.48 -13.09 -10.73
CA ARG A 28 19.74 -13.45 -9.52
C ARG A 28 19.20 -12.24 -8.75
N LEU A 29 19.80 -11.06 -8.95
CA LEU A 29 19.51 -9.84 -8.17
C LEU A 29 18.79 -8.77 -8.99
N VAL A 30 18.55 -9.01 -10.28
CA VAL A 30 17.71 -8.14 -11.11
C VAL A 30 16.26 -8.21 -10.65
N ILE A 31 15.53 -7.12 -10.83
CA ILE A 31 14.09 -7.01 -10.58
C ILE A 31 13.31 -8.01 -11.45
N GLY A 32 13.74 -8.12 -12.71
CA GLY A 32 13.16 -9.05 -13.69
C GLY A 32 13.64 -8.74 -15.10
N THR A 33 12.99 -9.37 -16.07
CA THR A 33 13.26 -9.19 -17.50
C THR A 33 12.06 -8.62 -18.22
N THR A 34 12.27 -7.76 -19.20
CA THR A 34 11.21 -7.21 -20.08
C THR A 34 11.56 -7.37 -21.55
N SER A 35 10.58 -7.68 -22.38
CA SER A 35 10.73 -7.64 -23.85
C SER A 35 10.47 -6.26 -24.46
N GLU A 36 9.77 -5.37 -23.74
CA GLU A 36 9.35 -4.06 -24.24
C GLU A 36 9.75 -2.92 -23.29
N LEU A 37 9.92 -1.71 -23.83
CA LEU A 37 10.23 -0.49 -23.08
C LEU A 37 9.27 0.62 -23.56
N PRO A 38 8.43 1.21 -22.69
CA PRO A 38 8.29 0.91 -21.26
C PRO A 38 7.74 -0.50 -20.97
N PRO A 39 8.11 -1.11 -19.83
CA PRO A 39 7.65 -2.46 -19.50
C PRO A 39 6.15 -2.45 -19.15
N THR A 40 5.45 -3.50 -19.58
CA THR A 40 4.01 -3.75 -19.36
C THR A 40 3.83 -5.06 -18.60
N PRO A 41 2.69 -5.30 -17.91
CA PRO A 41 2.49 -6.57 -17.19
C PRO A 41 2.60 -7.81 -18.07
N GLN A 42 2.36 -7.68 -19.38
CA GLN A 42 2.46 -8.76 -20.35
C GLN A 42 3.88 -8.98 -20.88
N SER A 43 4.70 -7.92 -20.92
CA SER A 43 6.10 -8.00 -21.40
C SER A 43 7.11 -8.25 -20.29
N PHE A 44 6.71 -8.08 -19.02
CA PHE A 44 7.56 -8.23 -17.85
C PHE A 44 7.44 -9.61 -17.21
N SER A 45 8.59 -10.23 -16.91
CA SER A 45 8.70 -11.44 -16.10
C SER A 45 9.52 -11.13 -14.85
N GLU A 46 8.90 -11.35 -13.69
CA GLU A 46 9.51 -11.08 -12.39
C GLU A 46 10.56 -12.12 -11.99
N ASN A 47 11.55 -11.68 -11.23
CA ASN A 47 12.52 -12.56 -10.62
C ASN A 47 12.12 -12.91 -9.18
N HIS A 48 11.80 -14.18 -8.91
CA HIS A 48 11.37 -14.64 -7.59
C HIS A 48 12.42 -14.44 -6.49
N GLU A 49 13.72 -14.52 -6.82
CA GLU A 49 14.78 -14.27 -5.83
C GLU A 49 14.79 -12.81 -5.38
N PHE A 50 14.54 -11.89 -6.32
CA PHE A 50 14.39 -10.47 -6.00
C PHE A 50 13.13 -10.22 -5.15
N VAL A 51 11.99 -10.84 -5.50
CA VAL A 51 10.74 -10.73 -4.71
C VAL A 51 10.97 -11.24 -3.27
N LYS A 52 11.71 -12.33 -3.11
CA LYS A 52 12.07 -12.85 -1.79
C LYS A 52 12.90 -11.85 -0.99
N ILE A 53 13.94 -11.27 -1.59
CA ILE A 53 14.76 -10.24 -0.94
C ILE A 53 13.91 -9.01 -0.59
N LEU A 54 13.02 -8.58 -1.48
CA LEU A 54 12.09 -7.49 -1.22
C LEU A 54 11.21 -7.79 0.01
N ASN A 55 10.61 -8.97 0.07
CA ASN A 55 9.76 -9.38 1.19
C ASN A 55 10.54 -9.48 2.51
N GLU A 56 11.79 -9.95 2.48
CA GLU A 56 12.68 -9.95 3.64
C GLU A 56 12.95 -8.53 4.13
N VAL A 57 13.28 -7.60 3.22
CA VAL A 57 13.53 -6.18 3.55
C VAL A 57 12.27 -5.51 4.09
N VAL A 58 11.12 -5.76 3.49
CA VAL A 58 9.82 -5.23 3.97
C VAL A 58 9.52 -5.77 5.37
N SER A 59 9.74 -7.06 5.63
CA SER A 59 9.49 -7.62 6.96
C SER A 59 10.47 -7.09 8.02
N GLU A 60 11.73 -6.89 7.64
CA GLU A 60 12.76 -6.41 8.54
C GLU A 60 12.63 -4.91 8.83
N TYR A 61 12.45 -4.07 7.81
CA TYR A 61 12.52 -2.61 7.93
C TYR A 61 11.19 -1.89 7.70
N GLY A 62 10.13 -2.57 7.27
CA GLY A 62 8.84 -1.93 6.95
C GLY A 62 8.23 -1.16 8.12
N HIS A 63 8.48 -1.60 9.35
CA HIS A 63 8.00 -0.94 10.58
C HIS A 63 8.73 0.38 10.89
N GLU A 64 9.89 0.62 10.27
CA GLU A 64 10.65 1.87 10.40
C GLU A 64 10.27 2.89 9.29
N ASP A 65 9.40 2.51 8.35
CA ASP A 65 8.99 3.40 7.27
C ASP A 65 8.10 4.54 7.78
N GLU A 66 8.47 5.76 7.42
CA GLU A 66 7.81 6.97 7.91
C GLU A 66 6.35 7.06 7.46
N ASP A 67 6.03 6.62 6.25
CA ASP A 67 4.67 6.66 5.71
C ASP A 67 3.77 5.72 6.54
N LEU A 68 4.28 4.54 6.90
CA LEU A 68 3.58 3.55 7.73
C LEU A 68 3.39 4.03 9.17
N ILE A 69 4.42 4.60 9.79
CA ILE A 69 4.36 5.16 11.15
C ILE A 69 3.34 6.29 11.22
N ASN A 70 3.33 7.18 10.22
CA ASN A 70 2.39 8.28 10.15
C ASN A 70 0.95 7.77 9.99
N GLN A 71 0.74 6.73 9.18
CA GLN A 71 -0.56 6.09 9.01
C GLN A 71 -1.05 5.41 10.31
N ALA A 72 -0.15 4.77 11.06
CA ALA A 72 -0.46 4.16 12.36
C ALA A 72 -0.86 5.21 13.41
N ARG A 73 -0.16 6.35 13.47
CA ARG A 73 -0.54 7.47 14.35
C ARG A 73 -1.86 8.12 13.95
N ALA A 74 -2.10 8.26 12.65
CA ALA A 74 -3.36 8.78 12.13
C ALA A 74 -4.53 7.83 12.43
N PHE A 75 -4.29 6.52 12.43
CA PHE A 75 -5.26 5.50 12.81
C PHE A 75 -5.74 5.66 14.27
N ALA A 76 -4.83 5.92 15.21
CA ALA A 76 -5.15 6.08 16.63
C ALA A 76 -5.62 7.49 17.05
N SER A 77 -5.56 8.46 16.14
CA SER A 77 -5.99 9.82 16.43
C SER A 77 -7.50 9.87 16.73
N PRO A 78 -8.00 10.69 17.67
CA PRO A 78 -9.42 10.81 18.03
C PRO A 78 -10.39 11.26 16.91
N GLY A 79 -9.94 11.32 15.66
CA GLY A 79 -10.71 11.54 14.43
C GLY A 79 -10.25 10.67 13.26
N GLY A 80 -9.50 9.59 13.53
CA GLY A 80 -8.96 8.67 12.53
C GLY A 80 -10.04 7.98 11.70
N PHE A 81 -9.80 7.86 10.38
CA PHE A 81 -10.63 7.23 9.32
C PHE A 81 -12.14 7.57 9.27
N ASN A 82 -12.63 8.47 10.12
CA ASN A 82 -14.07 8.81 10.25
C ASN A 82 -14.46 10.15 9.62
N LEU A 83 -13.63 10.76 8.77
CA LEU A 83 -13.97 12.06 8.15
C LEU A 83 -14.79 11.95 6.84
N GLY A 84 -15.22 10.75 6.45
CA GLY A 84 -16.03 10.52 5.24
C GLY A 84 -17.43 9.93 5.46
N SER A 85 -17.75 9.43 6.66
CA SER A 85 -19.08 8.91 6.99
C SER A 85 -19.91 10.04 7.59
N GLY A 86 -20.80 10.64 6.78
CA GLY A 86 -21.65 11.78 7.12
C GLY A 86 -22.47 11.65 8.41
N GLY A 87 -21.81 11.85 9.54
CA GLY A 87 -22.39 11.83 10.88
C GLY A 87 -22.23 13.20 11.53
N VAL A 88 -23.31 13.96 11.52
CA VAL A 88 -23.51 15.18 12.30
C VAL A 88 -23.17 14.97 13.79
N PHE A 89 -22.18 15.68 14.31
CA PHE A 89 -21.92 15.77 15.76
C PHE A 89 -21.89 17.23 16.21
N PHE A 90 -23.04 17.89 16.18
CA PHE A 90 -23.31 18.99 17.10
C PHE A 90 -23.90 18.39 18.37
N SER A 91 -23.09 18.34 19.44
CA SER A 91 -23.59 18.08 20.78
C SER A 91 -24.27 19.37 21.27
N GLN A 92 -25.58 19.50 21.05
CA GLN A 92 -26.37 20.57 21.64
C GLN A 92 -27.59 20.01 22.36
N LYS A 93 -27.59 20.28 23.67
CA LYS A 93 -28.58 19.93 24.69
C LYS A 93 -30.03 20.12 24.20
N ARG A 94 -30.88 19.12 24.47
CA ARG A 94 -32.34 19.20 24.34
C ARG A 94 -32.89 20.32 25.22
N PRO A 95 -33.93 21.03 24.74
CA PRO A 95 -35.08 21.28 25.59
C PRO A 95 -36.37 20.80 24.93
N ASP A 96 -37.21 20.21 25.77
CA ASP A 96 -38.58 19.79 25.53
C ASP A 96 -39.47 21.02 25.21
N ARG A 97 -40.34 20.91 24.19
CA ARG A 97 -41.70 21.50 24.16
C ARG A 97 -42.45 21.21 22.84
N GLY A 98 -43.45 20.34 22.93
CA GLY A 98 -44.85 20.68 22.58
C GLY A 98 -45.31 20.79 21.11
N ARG A 99 -46.22 19.87 20.74
CA ARG A 99 -47.43 20.01 19.89
C ARG A 99 -47.33 20.60 18.46
N SER A 100 -47.67 19.78 17.45
CA SER A 100 -48.95 19.83 16.70
C SER A 100 -48.84 19.41 15.22
N ARG A 101 -49.36 18.21 14.92
CA ARG A 101 -50.28 17.84 13.82
C ARG A 101 -50.34 18.76 12.57
N LYS A 102 -49.86 18.27 11.41
CA LYS A 102 -50.68 18.08 10.18
C LYS A 102 -49.93 17.32 9.08
N GLN A 103 -50.73 16.72 8.22
CA GLN A 103 -50.48 15.64 7.28
C GLN A 103 -50.43 16.16 5.84
N GLY A 104 -49.67 15.49 4.97
CA GLY A 104 -49.63 15.69 3.50
C GLY A 104 -48.21 15.44 2.98
N ALA A 105 -47.80 14.24 2.57
CA ALA A 105 -48.23 13.39 1.45
C ALA A 105 -47.87 13.94 0.05
N GLY A 106 -46.91 13.27 -0.60
CA GLY A 106 -46.61 13.27 -2.04
C GLY A 106 -45.47 14.22 -2.45
N GLY A 107 -44.42 13.82 -3.16
CA GLY A 107 -44.07 12.54 -3.78
C GLY A 107 -43.03 12.78 -4.90
N GLY A 108 -42.15 11.81 -5.13
CA GLY A 108 -41.55 11.56 -6.45
C GLY A 108 -40.11 12.04 -6.71
N ALA A 109 -39.18 11.08 -6.72
CA ALA A 109 -37.96 10.89 -7.54
C ALA A 109 -36.87 10.32 -6.62
N GLY A 110 -36.48 9.05 -6.66
CA GLY A 110 -36.38 8.13 -7.79
C GLY A 110 -34.94 7.61 -7.76
N GLY A 111 -34.74 6.31 -7.52
CA GLY A 111 -33.42 5.71 -7.51
C GLY A 111 -33.32 4.51 -6.59
N ASP A 112 -33.81 3.37 -7.07
CA ASP A 112 -33.42 2.06 -6.60
C ASP A 112 -31.89 1.95 -6.59
N GLY A 113 -31.31 1.89 -5.41
CA GLY A 113 -29.90 1.63 -5.21
C GLY A 113 -29.78 0.79 -3.97
N ALA A 114 -29.47 -0.50 -4.16
CA ALA A 114 -29.12 -1.41 -3.10
C ALA A 114 -28.22 -0.69 -2.09
N GLY A 115 -28.72 -0.49 -0.86
CA GLY A 115 -28.00 0.11 0.25
C GLY A 115 -26.84 -0.80 0.64
N GLY A 116 -25.80 -0.80 -0.17
CA GLY A 116 -24.58 -1.55 0.02
C GLY A 116 -23.79 -0.93 1.15
N ALA A 117 -23.75 -1.63 2.28
CA ALA A 117 -22.61 -1.72 3.18
C ALA A 117 -21.76 -0.45 3.41
N SER A 118 -22.34 0.72 3.64
CA SER A 118 -21.58 1.89 4.13
C SER A 118 -21.32 1.85 5.64
N ALA A 119 -21.69 0.76 6.31
CA ALA A 119 -21.34 0.48 7.69
C ALA A 119 -20.08 -0.40 7.78
N GLN A 120 -19.04 -0.08 7.01
CA GLN A 120 -17.70 -0.53 7.37
C GLN A 120 -17.28 0.35 8.56
N GLY A 121 -17.54 -0.16 9.76
CA GLY A 121 -17.24 0.52 11.02
C GLY A 121 -15.84 1.09 11.00
N GLY A 122 -15.74 2.37 11.36
CA GLY A 122 -14.50 3.11 11.35
C GLY A 122 -13.40 2.39 12.12
N ALA A 123 -12.19 2.51 11.59
CA ALA A 123 -10.96 2.06 12.23
C ALA A 123 -10.86 2.61 13.67
N GLY A 124 -10.65 1.72 14.64
CA GLY A 124 -10.31 2.08 16.03
C GLY A 124 -11.47 2.43 16.98
N GLY A 125 -12.74 2.25 16.59
CA GLY A 125 -13.91 2.73 17.37
C GLY A 125 -14.20 2.10 18.75
N GLY A 126 -13.26 1.41 19.40
CA GLY A 126 -13.49 0.75 20.69
C GLY A 126 -12.28 0.49 21.56
N GLY A 127 -11.15 1.20 21.37
CA GLY A 127 -9.91 0.92 22.11
C GLY A 127 -9.30 -0.44 21.76
N ARG A 128 -9.56 -0.91 20.54
CA ARG A 128 -8.95 -2.12 19.98
C ARG A 128 -8.02 -1.68 18.86
N GLY A 129 -6.82 -2.25 18.85
CA GLY A 129 -5.87 -2.11 17.76
C GLY A 129 -6.43 -2.54 16.41
N GLY A 130 -5.63 -2.39 15.37
CA GLY A 130 -6.02 -2.71 13.99
C GLY A 130 -4.85 -3.12 13.14
N TYR A 131 -5.06 -3.08 11.82
CA TYR A 131 -4.00 -3.34 10.85
C TYR A 131 -3.82 -2.12 9.96
N VAL A 132 -2.56 -1.83 9.65
CA VAL A 132 -2.16 -0.78 8.73
C VAL A 132 -1.36 -1.42 7.60
N HIS A 133 -1.55 -0.91 6.38
CA HIS A 133 -0.98 -1.48 5.17
C HIS A 133 0.14 -0.60 4.63
N LEU A 134 1.33 -1.18 4.47
CA LEU A 134 2.43 -0.57 3.74
C LEU A 134 2.11 -0.65 2.25
N SER A 135 1.89 0.51 1.63
CA SER A 135 1.47 0.61 0.23
C SER A 135 2.61 1.07 -0.67
N ASP A 136 2.60 0.60 -1.91
CA ASP A 136 3.50 1.07 -2.97
C ASP A 136 3.15 2.50 -3.37
N ARG A 137 4.16 3.37 -3.48
CA ARG A 137 4.01 4.79 -3.83
C ARG A 137 3.82 5.03 -5.33
N ARG A 138 3.86 4.00 -6.18
CA ARG A 138 3.50 4.13 -7.60
C ARG A 138 2.03 4.50 -7.79
N ASN A 139 1.18 4.04 -6.88
CA ASN A 139 -0.27 4.26 -6.89
C ASN A 139 -0.77 4.48 -5.45
N PRO A 140 -0.43 5.64 -4.85
CA PRO A 140 -0.80 5.92 -3.47
C PRO A 140 -2.32 6.02 -3.35
N PRO A 141 -2.95 5.36 -2.36
CA PRO A 141 -4.40 5.42 -2.19
C PRO A 141 -4.85 6.82 -1.75
N ASP A 142 -6.10 7.17 -2.08
CA ASP A 142 -6.74 8.37 -1.54
C ASP A 142 -6.76 8.32 0.00
N PHE A 143 -6.78 9.49 0.64
CA PHE A 143 -6.84 9.58 2.09
C PHE A 143 -8.03 8.78 2.66
N GLY A 144 -7.74 7.91 3.63
CA GLY A 144 -8.76 7.05 4.23
C GLY A 144 -9.10 5.80 3.42
N ARG A 145 -8.44 5.54 2.29
CA ARG A 145 -8.58 4.29 1.51
C ARG A 145 -7.39 3.36 1.70
N ILE A 146 -7.64 2.09 1.41
CA ILE A 146 -6.61 1.06 1.33
C ILE A 146 -6.18 0.92 -0.14
N ALA A 147 -4.89 0.71 -0.38
CA ALA A 147 -4.36 0.46 -1.72
C ALA A 147 -4.96 -0.81 -2.34
N TRP A 148 -4.82 -0.95 -3.66
CA TRP A 148 -5.19 -2.18 -4.35
C TRP A 148 -4.36 -3.37 -3.83
N PRO A 149 -4.90 -4.60 -3.78
CA PRO A 149 -4.18 -5.77 -3.26
C PRO A 149 -2.81 -6.00 -3.92
N GLU A 150 -2.66 -5.68 -5.20
CA GLU A 150 -1.41 -5.75 -5.96
C GLU A 150 -0.38 -4.67 -5.62
N ASP A 151 -0.82 -3.61 -4.93
CA ASP A 151 -0.01 -2.46 -4.51
C ASP A 151 0.30 -2.47 -3.00
N ILE A 152 -0.24 -3.43 -2.24
CA ILE A 152 0.09 -3.60 -0.82
C ILE A 152 1.38 -4.42 -0.70
N LEU A 153 2.45 -3.83 -0.18
CA LEU A 153 3.72 -4.50 0.09
C LEU A 153 3.62 -5.43 1.31
N GLY A 154 2.84 -5.02 2.31
CA GLY A 154 2.64 -5.80 3.53
C GLY A 154 1.70 -5.12 4.52
N SER A 155 1.38 -5.83 5.59
CA SER A 155 0.48 -5.34 6.64
C SER A 155 1.13 -5.51 8.00
N VAL A 156 0.82 -4.63 8.94
CA VAL A 156 1.28 -4.73 10.32
C VAL A 156 0.16 -4.41 11.29
N GLU A 157 0.19 -5.07 12.44
CA GLU A 157 -0.74 -4.79 13.52
C GLU A 157 -0.32 -3.51 14.24
N VAL A 158 -1.30 -2.74 14.70
CA VAL A 158 -1.11 -1.52 15.51
C VAL A 158 -1.98 -1.58 16.75
N ASP A 159 -1.49 -1.08 17.87
CA ASP A 159 -2.27 -0.96 19.10
C ASP A 159 -3.28 0.21 19.03
N ASP A 160 -4.01 0.41 20.13
CA ASP A 160 -4.97 1.50 20.29
C ASP A 160 -4.32 2.89 20.36
N ALA A 161 -3.02 2.96 20.66
CA ALA A 161 -2.21 4.19 20.63
C ALA A 161 -1.57 4.45 19.26
N GLY A 162 -1.73 3.55 18.29
CA GLY A 162 -1.15 3.68 16.94
C GLY A 162 0.32 3.31 16.89
N THR A 163 0.79 2.54 17.87
CA THR A 163 2.12 1.93 17.90
C THR A 163 2.10 0.65 17.10
N ILE A 164 3.10 0.47 16.25
CA ILE A 164 3.26 -0.76 15.46
C ILE A 164 3.65 -1.92 16.38
N ILE A 165 2.94 -3.03 16.27
CA ILE A 165 3.19 -4.27 17.01
C ILE A 165 3.84 -5.29 16.06
N GLY A 166 5.06 -5.71 16.41
CA GLY A 166 5.76 -6.76 15.68
C GLY A 166 6.32 -6.30 14.34
N LYS A 167 6.32 -7.20 13.36
CA LYS A 167 6.94 -7.00 12.04
C LYS A 167 5.89 -6.96 10.94
N VAL A 168 6.17 -6.19 9.90
CA VAL A 168 5.36 -6.17 8.69
C VAL A 168 5.34 -7.58 8.09
N GLN A 169 4.15 -8.06 7.80
CA GLN A 169 3.90 -9.31 7.09
C GLN A 169 3.78 -8.99 5.60
N PRO A 170 4.70 -9.49 4.74
CA PRO A 170 4.63 -9.24 3.31
C PRO A 170 3.31 -9.74 2.71
N SER A 171 2.82 -9.02 1.71
CA SER A 171 1.62 -9.42 0.98
C SER A 171 1.93 -10.52 -0.03
N GLY A 172 1.10 -11.57 -0.08
CA GLY A 172 1.20 -12.60 -1.12
C GLY A 172 0.67 -12.17 -2.49
N THR A 173 0.02 -11.01 -2.59
CA THR A 173 -0.62 -10.52 -3.83
C THR A 173 0.14 -9.39 -4.51
N TYR A 174 1.20 -8.87 -3.88
CA TYR A 174 1.99 -7.75 -4.39
C TYR A 174 2.58 -8.06 -5.77
N ARG A 175 2.50 -7.09 -6.69
CA ARG A 175 3.08 -7.22 -8.04
C ARG A 175 4.15 -6.18 -8.27
N ILE A 176 5.32 -6.61 -8.72
CA ILE A 176 6.43 -5.70 -9.06
C ILE A 176 6.06 -4.69 -10.15
N LEU A 177 5.19 -5.07 -11.08
CA LEU A 177 4.76 -4.23 -12.19
C LEU A 177 3.25 -4.36 -12.42
N THR A 178 2.58 -3.23 -12.50
CA THR A 178 1.15 -3.11 -12.83
C THR A 178 0.97 -2.11 -13.98
N ASN A 179 -0.27 -1.83 -14.37
CA ASN A 179 -0.55 -0.79 -15.35
C ASN A 179 -0.16 0.62 -14.87
N GLU A 180 -0.04 0.82 -13.55
CA GLU A 180 0.43 2.06 -12.93
C GLU A 180 1.97 2.18 -12.95
N GLY A 181 2.67 1.13 -13.40
CA GLY A 181 4.10 1.12 -13.62
C GLY A 181 4.87 0.17 -12.69
N ILE A 182 6.19 0.38 -12.65
CA ILE A 182 7.11 -0.43 -11.85
C ILE A 182 7.08 0.00 -10.39
N LEU A 183 7.44 -0.94 -9.50
CA LEU A 183 7.47 -0.75 -8.06
C LEU A 183 8.04 0.61 -7.59
N GLY A 184 7.33 1.23 -6.66
CA GLY A 184 7.61 2.56 -6.11
C GLY A 184 7.77 2.51 -4.60
N LEU A 185 8.94 2.11 -4.12
CA LEU A 185 9.21 2.11 -2.67
C LEU A 185 9.44 3.53 -2.12
N GLY A 186 9.11 3.72 -0.84
CA GLY A 186 9.53 4.88 -0.07
C GLY A 186 11.05 5.06 -0.07
N PRO A 187 11.57 6.30 0.04
CA PRO A 187 13.02 6.55 0.00
C PRO A 187 13.83 5.77 1.04
N PHE A 188 13.23 5.47 2.19
CA PHE A 188 13.86 4.65 3.22
C PHE A 188 13.96 3.18 2.79
N LEU A 189 12.84 2.55 2.45
CA LEU A 189 12.82 1.15 2.00
C LEU A 189 13.62 0.93 0.72
N GLN A 190 13.58 1.87 -0.23
CA GLN A 190 14.38 1.77 -1.44
C GLN A 190 15.89 1.72 -1.11
N ARG A 191 16.35 2.53 -0.15
CA ARG A 191 17.76 2.49 0.29
C ARG A 191 18.10 1.16 0.94
N LYS A 192 17.27 0.67 1.86
CA LYS A 192 17.46 -0.63 2.53
C LYS A 192 17.49 -1.80 1.55
N LEU A 193 16.62 -1.78 0.55
CA LEU A 193 16.61 -2.78 -0.52
C LEU A 193 17.93 -2.76 -1.30
N VAL A 194 18.40 -1.58 -1.72
CA VAL A 194 19.67 -1.45 -2.45
C VAL A 194 20.85 -1.90 -1.59
N GLU A 195 20.87 -1.57 -0.31
CA GLU A 195 21.89 -2.05 0.64
C GLU A 195 21.90 -3.58 0.71
N ARG A 196 20.73 -4.21 0.87
CA ARG A 196 20.61 -5.67 0.93
C ARG A 196 21.04 -6.33 -0.39
N LEU A 197 20.64 -5.79 -1.54
CA LEU A 197 21.05 -6.30 -2.85
C LEU A 197 22.58 -6.24 -3.03
N LYS A 198 23.24 -5.17 -2.58
CA LYS A 198 24.71 -5.07 -2.61
C LYS A 198 25.38 -6.10 -1.69
N GLN A 199 24.80 -6.38 -0.52
CA GLN A 199 25.30 -7.41 0.37
C GLN A 199 25.17 -8.81 -0.25
N GLU A 200 24.02 -9.14 -0.84
CA GLU A 200 23.83 -10.41 -1.55
C GLU A 200 24.76 -10.54 -2.76
N GLU A 201 25.02 -9.44 -3.47
CA GLU A 201 26.01 -9.43 -4.55
C GLU A 201 27.43 -9.70 -4.06
N ALA A 202 27.80 -9.17 -2.90
CA ALA A 202 29.13 -9.38 -2.30
C ALA A 202 29.32 -10.82 -1.81
N LYS A 203 28.26 -11.48 -1.31
CA LYS A 203 28.30 -12.90 -0.88
C LYS A 203 28.46 -13.88 -2.04
N GLN A 204 28.11 -13.47 -3.26
CA GLN A 204 28.18 -14.31 -4.46
C GLN A 204 29.53 -14.20 -5.19
N LYS A 205 30.47 -13.40 -4.67
CA LYS A 205 31.87 -13.39 -5.13
C LYS A 205 32.65 -14.52 -4.47
#